data_AF-A0AAE0IJ52-F1
#
_entry.id   AF-A0AAE0IJ52-F1
#
_cell.length_a   1.000
_cell.length_b   1.000
_cell.length_c   1.000
_cell.angle_alpha   90.00
_cell.angle_beta   90.00
_cell.angle_gamma   90.00
#
_symmetry.space_group_name_H-M   'P 1'
#
loop_
_entity.id
_entity.type
_entity.pdbx_description
1 polymer ?
#
loop_
_entity_poly.entity_id
_entity_poly.type
_entity_poly.pdbx_seq_one_letter_code
_entity_poly.pdbx_strand_id
1 'polypeptide(L)'
;MSWIALKVLSLGSSVFEGAMSVAQWVTGSGSGAKDTADEDHSWQKPSPTDRRSPCPMVNALANHGYLPRDGQNVSLARLVAGAKEGINLAVDATLLVGIKALQTSSTGNILTFHLDDLSKHGIIEHDGSLSRNDVHSGDNHSFAPEIWATVASHFEGKETISIETAATARKDRLAAAAKANPEFDLPADATRFSLIETSLYLGVFGEGTHGNARTEWVRTLFEQERLPFDEGFARSDRPITISDILVLQKKVEAAS
;
A
#
# COMPACT_ATOMS: atom_id res chain seq x y z
N MET A 1 -25.90 31.81 11.91
CA MET A 1 -24.95 30.68 11.87
C MET A 1 -25.51 29.44 11.16
N SER A 2 -26.20 29.53 10.01
CA SER A 2 -26.60 28.28 9.31
C SER A 2 -27.05 28.50 7.87
N TRP A 3 -26.10 28.77 6.97
CA TRP A 3 -26.30 28.59 5.51
C TRP A 3 -25.06 27.95 4.86
N ILE A 4 -23.89 28.07 5.51
CA ILE A 4 -22.64 27.42 5.11
C ILE A 4 -22.64 25.92 5.48
N ALA A 5 -23.27 25.53 6.59
CA ALA A 5 -23.34 24.13 7.04
C ALA A 5 -24.13 23.22 6.08
N LEU A 6 -25.13 23.74 5.36
CA LEU A 6 -25.96 22.94 4.47
C LEU A 6 -25.29 22.66 3.10
N LYS A 7 -24.40 23.54 2.63
CA LYS A 7 -23.64 23.33 1.39
C LYS A 7 -22.48 22.34 1.57
N VAL A 8 -21.89 22.26 2.76
CA VAL A 8 -20.82 21.28 3.04
C VAL A 8 -21.39 19.85 3.07
N LEU A 9 -22.63 19.67 3.50
CA LEU A 9 -23.32 18.38 3.50
C LEU A 9 -23.71 17.88 2.09
N SER A 10 -24.05 18.77 1.15
CA SER A 10 -24.42 18.35 -0.23
C SER A 10 -23.23 18.14 -1.17
N LEU A 11 -22.05 18.66 -0.84
CA LEU A 11 -20.81 18.39 -1.59
C LEU A 11 -20.17 17.06 -1.18
N GLY A 12 -20.39 16.61 0.06
CA GLY A 12 -19.96 15.29 0.53
C GLY A 12 -20.78 14.14 -0.09
N SER A 13 -22.07 14.36 -0.36
CA SER A 13 -22.95 13.35 -0.95
C SER A 13 -22.64 13.06 -2.42
N SER A 14 -22.28 14.06 -3.24
CA SER A 14 -21.99 13.85 -4.66
C SER A 14 -20.64 13.16 -4.93
N VAL A 15 -19.64 13.40 -4.08
CA VAL A 15 -18.36 12.69 -4.14
C VAL A 15 -18.51 11.25 -3.66
N PHE A 16 -19.32 11.03 -2.61
CA PHE A 16 -19.62 9.70 -2.09
C PHE A 16 -20.48 8.87 -3.07
N GLU A 17 -21.52 9.47 -3.67
CA GLU A 17 -22.32 8.85 -4.73
C GLU A 17 -21.48 8.60 -5.99
N GLY A 18 -20.58 9.51 -6.36
CA GLY A 18 -19.63 9.33 -7.46
C GLY A 18 -18.68 8.15 -7.20
N ALA A 19 -18.12 8.06 -5.99
CA ALA A 19 -17.25 6.96 -5.58
C ALA A 19 -18.00 5.61 -5.51
N MET A 20 -19.24 5.60 -5.04
CA MET A 20 -20.10 4.41 -5.01
C MET A 20 -20.55 3.99 -6.40
N SER A 21 -20.84 4.93 -7.30
CA SER A 21 -21.18 4.68 -8.71
C SER A 21 -19.99 4.11 -9.47
N VAL A 22 -18.79 4.68 -9.25
CA VAL A 22 -17.54 4.11 -9.76
C VAL A 22 -17.33 2.71 -9.18
N ALA A 23 -17.50 2.51 -7.87
CA ALA A 23 -17.36 1.18 -7.25
C ALA A 23 -18.35 0.16 -7.84
N GLN A 24 -19.63 0.51 -8.02
CA GLN A 24 -20.63 -0.37 -8.63
C GLN A 24 -20.33 -0.69 -10.09
N TRP A 25 -19.90 0.30 -10.87
CA TRP A 25 -19.50 0.12 -12.26
C TRP A 25 -18.23 -0.74 -12.38
N VAL A 26 -17.23 -0.47 -11.54
CA VAL A 26 -15.97 -1.19 -11.39
C VAL A 26 -16.23 -2.67 -11.00
N THR A 27 -17.19 -2.95 -10.12
CA THR A 27 -17.56 -4.33 -9.76
C THR A 27 -18.48 -5.03 -10.77
N GLY A 28 -19.05 -4.30 -11.73
CA GLY A 28 -20.17 -4.76 -12.57
C GLY A 28 -19.82 -5.13 -14.01
N SER A 29 -18.68 -4.68 -14.56
CA SER A 29 -18.27 -4.96 -15.94
C SER A 29 -17.10 -5.95 -15.99
N GLY A 30 -17.41 -7.22 -16.27
CA GLY A 30 -16.40 -8.24 -16.57
C GLY A 30 -15.57 -7.83 -17.79
N SER A 31 -14.28 -7.56 -17.56
CA SER A 31 -13.30 -7.32 -18.62
C SER A 31 -12.65 -8.65 -19.01
N GLY A 32 -12.60 -8.95 -20.32
CA GLY A 32 -12.19 -10.23 -20.88
C GLY A 32 -10.68 -10.55 -20.84
N ALA A 33 -9.95 -10.04 -19.84
CA ALA A 33 -8.59 -10.47 -19.51
C ALA A 33 -8.63 -11.31 -18.23
N LYS A 34 -7.56 -12.04 -17.89
CA LYS A 34 -7.42 -12.85 -16.66
C LYS A 34 -7.39 -11.97 -15.38
N ASP A 35 -8.46 -11.22 -15.15
CA ASP A 35 -8.68 -10.35 -14.00
C ASP A 35 -9.44 -11.08 -12.89
N THR A 36 -9.33 -12.41 -12.86
CA THR A 36 -10.00 -13.26 -11.88
C THR A 36 -9.00 -13.63 -10.78
N ALA A 37 -9.40 -13.40 -9.53
CA ALA A 37 -8.70 -13.98 -8.39
C ALA A 37 -8.70 -15.51 -8.51
N ASP A 38 -7.68 -16.13 -7.94
CA ASP A 38 -7.63 -17.58 -7.74
C ASP A 38 -8.59 -17.96 -6.60
N GLU A 39 -9.22 -19.14 -6.67
CA GLU A 39 -9.97 -19.67 -5.54
C GLU A 39 -9.03 -20.20 -4.44
N ASP A 40 -7.82 -20.62 -4.83
CA ASP A 40 -6.76 -20.99 -3.90
C ASP A 40 -5.93 -19.76 -3.50
N HIS A 41 -6.00 -19.41 -2.22
CA HIS A 41 -5.22 -18.32 -1.63
C HIS A 41 -3.94 -18.76 -0.92
N SER A 42 -3.47 -19.99 -1.17
CA SER A 42 -2.13 -20.42 -0.75
C SER A 42 -1.05 -19.49 -1.29
N TRP A 43 -0.02 -19.24 -0.48
CA TRP A 43 1.12 -18.45 -0.93
C TRP A 43 1.91 -19.24 -1.96
N GLN A 44 2.25 -18.58 -3.07
CA GLN A 44 3.11 -19.13 -4.11
C GLN A 44 4.17 -18.09 -4.47
N LYS A 45 5.41 -18.55 -4.54
CA LYS A 45 6.52 -17.71 -5.01
C LYS A 45 6.26 -17.28 -6.46
N PRO A 46 6.46 -16.00 -6.82
CA PRO A 46 6.33 -15.56 -8.20
C PRO A 46 7.30 -16.30 -9.12
N SER A 47 6.81 -16.63 -10.31
CA SER A 47 7.67 -17.10 -11.40
C SER A 47 8.54 -15.95 -11.94
N PRO A 48 9.65 -16.24 -12.63
CA PRO A 48 10.48 -15.20 -13.24
C PRO A 48 9.77 -14.35 -14.30
N THR A 49 8.62 -14.81 -14.83
CA THR A 49 7.81 -14.06 -15.80
C THR A 49 6.65 -13.31 -15.16
N ASP A 50 6.40 -13.52 -13.87
CA ASP A 50 5.35 -12.81 -13.15
C ASP A 50 5.85 -11.42 -12.77
N ARG A 51 4.97 -10.43 -12.93
CA ARG A 51 5.29 -9.04 -12.65
C ARG A 51 5.00 -8.72 -11.20
N ARG A 52 5.89 -8.01 -10.53
CA ARG A 52 5.71 -7.52 -9.16
C ARG A 52 5.88 -6.00 -9.14
N SER A 53 5.78 -5.38 -7.98
CA SER A 53 5.75 -3.93 -7.79
C SER A 53 6.76 -3.50 -6.71
N PRO A 54 6.99 -2.19 -6.50
CA PRO A 54 7.74 -1.72 -5.33
C PRO A 54 6.92 -1.80 -4.03
N CYS A 55 5.64 -2.17 -4.09
CA CYS A 55 4.78 -2.26 -2.91
C CYS A 55 4.66 -3.72 -2.41
N PRO A 56 5.14 -4.03 -1.20
CA PRO A 56 5.14 -5.40 -0.70
C PRO A 56 3.72 -5.94 -0.46
N MET A 57 2.75 -5.08 -0.15
CA MET A 57 1.37 -5.51 0.11
C MET A 57 0.66 -6.02 -1.14
N VAL A 58 0.71 -5.28 -2.26
CA VAL A 58 0.11 -5.76 -3.52
C VAL A 58 0.86 -6.97 -4.07
N ASN A 59 2.18 -7.06 -3.84
CA ASN A 59 2.94 -8.27 -4.18
C ASN A 59 2.48 -9.48 -3.36
N ALA A 60 2.26 -9.31 -2.05
CA ALA A 60 1.70 -10.36 -1.20
C ALA A 60 0.30 -10.79 -1.65
N LEU A 61 -0.59 -9.84 -1.97
CA LEU A 61 -1.92 -10.15 -2.49
C LEU A 61 -1.86 -10.94 -3.80
N ALA A 62 -0.93 -10.62 -4.71
CA ALA A 62 -0.71 -11.40 -5.94
C ALA A 62 -0.09 -12.79 -5.65
N ASN A 63 0.88 -12.88 -4.73
CA ASN A 63 1.46 -14.16 -4.30
C ASN A 63 0.45 -15.08 -3.61
N HIS A 64 -0.63 -14.53 -3.08
CA HIS A 64 -1.78 -15.27 -2.54
C HIS A 64 -2.96 -15.36 -3.51
N GLY A 65 -2.83 -14.95 -4.78
CA GLY A 65 -3.90 -15.07 -5.77
C GLY A 65 -5.15 -14.20 -5.52
N TYR A 66 -5.12 -13.27 -4.55
CA TYR A 66 -6.18 -12.25 -4.39
C TYR A 66 -6.19 -11.26 -5.56
N LEU A 67 -5.02 -11.08 -6.19
CA LEU A 67 -4.81 -10.43 -7.47
C LEU A 67 -4.28 -11.47 -8.47
N PRO A 68 -4.33 -11.21 -9.79
CA PRO A 68 -3.71 -12.06 -10.79
C PRO A 68 -2.25 -12.38 -10.40
N ARG A 69 -1.94 -13.68 -10.25
CA ARG A 69 -0.63 -14.16 -9.77
C ARG A 69 0.51 -13.71 -10.70
N ASP A 70 0.22 -13.55 -11.99
CA ASP A 70 1.15 -13.05 -13.00
C ASP A 70 1.38 -11.53 -12.91
N GLY A 71 0.61 -10.80 -12.09
CA GLY A 71 0.71 -9.37 -11.89
C GLY A 71 0.35 -8.53 -13.11
N GLN A 72 -0.38 -9.08 -14.08
CA GLN A 72 -0.70 -8.40 -15.33
C GLN A 72 -2.17 -7.96 -15.39
N ASN A 73 -2.42 -6.81 -16.02
CA ASN A 73 -3.76 -6.28 -16.29
C ASN A 73 -4.67 -6.24 -15.04
N VAL A 74 -4.09 -5.88 -13.89
CA VAL A 74 -4.83 -5.77 -12.63
C VAL A 74 -5.79 -4.59 -12.75
N SER A 75 -7.10 -4.86 -12.71
CA SER A 75 -8.08 -3.77 -12.71
C SER A 75 -8.17 -3.09 -11.35
N LEU A 76 -8.64 -1.84 -11.34
CA LEU A 76 -9.00 -1.16 -10.10
C LEU A 76 -10.04 -1.97 -9.29
N ALA A 77 -10.95 -2.67 -9.98
CA ALA A 77 -11.96 -3.52 -9.35
C ALA A 77 -11.35 -4.67 -8.58
N ARG A 78 -10.43 -5.36 -9.24
CA ARG A 78 -9.73 -6.50 -8.67
C ARG A 78 -8.81 -6.08 -7.54
N LEU A 79 -8.15 -4.92 -7.66
CA LEU A 79 -7.38 -4.35 -6.56
C LEU A 79 -8.27 -4.11 -5.32
N VAL A 80 -9.44 -3.48 -5.50
CA VAL A 80 -10.40 -3.22 -4.40
C VAL A 80 -10.90 -4.52 -3.77
N ALA A 81 -11.34 -5.48 -4.59
CA ALA A 81 -11.89 -6.72 -4.08
C ALA A 81 -10.80 -7.61 -3.44
N GLY A 82 -9.61 -7.71 -4.04
CA GLY A 82 -8.47 -8.45 -3.48
C GLY A 82 -7.93 -7.84 -2.18
N ALA A 83 -7.85 -6.52 -2.07
CA ALA A 83 -7.46 -5.86 -0.82
C ALA A 83 -8.50 -6.07 0.29
N LYS A 84 -9.79 -6.03 -0.04
CA LYS A 84 -10.86 -6.35 0.90
C LYS A 84 -10.79 -7.82 1.34
N GLU A 85 -10.65 -8.75 0.42
CA GLU A 85 -10.59 -10.19 0.71
C GLU A 85 -9.33 -10.58 1.49
N GLY A 86 -8.16 -10.05 1.11
CA GLY A 86 -6.87 -10.43 1.70
C GLY A 86 -6.55 -9.76 3.03
N ILE A 87 -6.92 -8.49 3.22
CA ILE A 87 -6.53 -7.69 4.39
C ILE A 87 -7.65 -6.84 4.99
N ASN A 88 -8.89 -6.98 4.50
CA ASN A 88 -10.06 -6.18 4.89
C ASN A 88 -9.85 -4.66 4.79
N LEU A 89 -9.07 -4.23 3.80
CA LEU A 89 -8.94 -2.81 3.47
C LEU A 89 -10.22 -2.34 2.78
N ALA A 90 -10.80 -1.24 3.26
CA ALA A 90 -12.03 -0.72 2.71
C ALA A 90 -11.81 -0.08 1.33
N VAL A 91 -12.89 -0.01 0.54
CA VAL A 91 -12.89 0.54 -0.82
C VAL A 91 -12.25 1.93 -0.87
N ASP A 92 -12.61 2.82 0.05
CA ASP A 92 -12.10 4.20 0.09
C ASP A 92 -10.59 4.26 0.32
N ALA A 93 -10.05 3.44 1.21
CA ALA A 93 -8.63 3.32 1.47
C ALA A 93 -7.89 2.72 0.27
N THR A 94 -8.45 1.71 -0.39
CA THR A 94 -7.84 1.12 -1.59
C THR A 94 -7.82 2.11 -2.76
N LEU A 95 -8.90 2.87 -2.95
CA LEU A 95 -8.98 3.87 -4.03
C LEU A 95 -7.94 4.99 -3.89
N LEU A 96 -7.52 5.34 -2.67
CA LEU A 96 -6.48 6.34 -2.43
C LEU A 96 -5.17 6.03 -3.15
N VAL A 97 -4.74 4.76 -3.16
CA VAL A 97 -3.54 4.30 -3.87
C VAL A 97 -3.85 3.79 -5.28
N GLY A 98 -5.02 3.17 -5.47
CA GLY A 98 -5.43 2.60 -6.75
C GLY A 98 -5.62 3.63 -7.85
N ILE A 99 -6.11 4.84 -7.53
CA ILE A 99 -6.26 5.92 -8.53
C ILE A 99 -4.89 6.38 -9.05
N LYS A 100 -3.88 6.48 -8.18
CA LYS A 100 -2.52 6.81 -8.63
C LYS A 100 -1.89 5.67 -9.45
N ALA A 101 -2.21 4.40 -9.13
CA ALA A 101 -1.71 3.25 -9.88
C ALA A 101 -2.16 3.30 -11.35
N LEU A 102 -3.39 3.75 -11.62
CA LEU A 102 -3.86 3.93 -13.00
C LEU A 102 -3.07 4.98 -13.79
N GLN A 103 -2.47 5.97 -13.10
CA GLN A 103 -1.65 7.00 -13.76
C GLN A 103 -0.29 6.44 -14.26
N THR A 104 0.11 5.26 -13.80
CA THR A 104 1.33 4.59 -14.27
C THR A 104 1.07 3.58 -15.39
N SER A 105 -0.19 3.27 -15.69
CA SER A 105 -0.60 2.19 -16.59
C SER A 105 0.10 2.21 -17.95
N SER A 106 0.64 1.06 -18.34
CA SER A 106 1.15 0.77 -19.69
C SER A 106 0.27 -0.21 -20.48
N THR A 107 -0.84 -0.67 -19.89
CA THR A 107 -1.72 -1.72 -20.46
C THR A 107 -2.50 -1.28 -21.70
N GLY A 108 -2.59 0.02 -21.96
CA GLY A 108 -3.48 0.59 -22.99
C GLY A 108 -4.96 0.69 -22.57
N ASN A 109 -5.30 0.27 -21.35
CA ASN A 109 -6.63 0.41 -20.76
C ASN A 109 -6.57 1.30 -19.50
N ILE A 110 -7.41 2.33 -19.47
CA ILE A 110 -7.43 3.35 -18.40
C ILE A 110 -7.85 2.83 -17.02
N LEU A 111 -8.35 1.58 -16.93
CA LEU A 111 -8.83 0.97 -15.68
C LEU A 111 -7.93 -0.16 -15.17
N THR A 112 -6.85 -0.47 -15.87
CA THR A 112 -5.93 -1.57 -15.52
C THR A 112 -4.50 -1.07 -15.46
N PHE A 113 -3.64 -1.77 -14.74
CA PHE A 113 -2.19 -1.56 -14.71
C PHE A 113 -1.49 -2.92 -14.58
N HIS A 114 -0.22 -3.00 -14.99
CA HIS A 114 0.64 -4.10 -14.58
C HIS A 114 1.31 -3.74 -13.25
N LEU A 115 1.61 -4.72 -12.40
CA LEU A 115 2.21 -4.44 -11.09
C LEU A 115 3.56 -3.71 -11.19
N ASP A 116 4.33 -3.97 -12.26
CA ASP A 116 5.62 -3.31 -12.50
C ASP A 116 5.49 -1.88 -13.02
N ASP A 117 4.32 -1.49 -13.54
CA ASP A 117 4.03 -0.08 -13.87
C ASP A 117 4.18 0.82 -12.63
N LEU A 118 3.92 0.27 -11.43
CA LEU A 118 4.00 1.02 -10.17
C LEU A 118 5.41 1.52 -9.83
N SER A 119 6.46 1.02 -10.49
CA SER A 119 7.84 1.50 -10.35
C SER A 119 8.12 2.81 -11.09
N LYS A 120 7.14 3.37 -11.82
CA LYS A 120 7.28 4.67 -12.46
C LYS A 120 7.47 5.77 -11.41
N HIS A 121 8.69 6.28 -11.33
CA HIS A 121 9.10 7.30 -10.35
C HIS A 121 8.27 8.59 -10.45
N GLY A 122 7.95 9.16 -9.29
CA GLY A 122 7.28 10.46 -9.17
C GLY A 122 5.75 10.42 -9.27
N ILE A 123 5.13 9.23 -9.35
CA ILE A 123 3.66 9.08 -9.36
C ILE A 123 3.16 8.52 -8.02
N ILE A 124 3.55 7.29 -7.70
CA ILE A 124 3.43 6.68 -6.36
C ILE A 124 4.82 6.40 -5.83
N GLU A 125 5.65 5.70 -6.62
CA GLU A 125 7.03 5.42 -6.27
C GLU A 125 7.82 6.72 -6.07
N HIS A 126 8.62 6.73 -5.00
CA HIS A 126 9.34 7.89 -4.52
C HIS A 126 10.63 7.47 -3.78
N ASP A 127 11.56 8.42 -3.67
CA ASP A 127 12.80 8.24 -2.93
C ASP A 127 12.55 8.03 -1.43
N GLY A 128 13.54 7.45 -0.72
CA GLY A 128 13.44 7.22 0.72
C GLY A 128 12.51 6.07 1.10
N SER A 129 12.23 5.16 0.16
CA SER A 129 11.44 3.95 0.37
C SER A 129 11.99 3.07 1.51
N LEU A 130 11.12 2.47 2.31
CA LEU A 130 11.51 1.69 3.50
C LEU A 130 12.32 0.42 3.19
N SER A 131 12.19 -0.11 1.97
CA SER A 131 12.79 -1.41 1.60
C SER A 131 13.27 -1.49 0.14
N ARG A 132 13.22 -0.39 -0.60
CA ARG A 132 13.66 -0.27 -2.00
C ARG A 132 14.76 0.79 -2.06
N ASN A 133 15.65 0.68 -3.05
CA ASN A 133 16.59 1.76 -3.33
C ASN A 133 15.84 2.94 -3.96
N ASP A 134 16.44 4.12 -3.89
CA ASP A 134 16.00 5.30 -4.64
C ASP A 134 16.31 5.10 -6.14
N VAL A 135 15.52 5.73 -7.03
CA VAL A 135 15.67 5.57 -8.49
C VAL A 135 17.05 5.99 -8.99
N HIS A 136 17.70 6.93 -8.29
CA HIS A 136 19.07 7.35 -8.54
C HIS A 136 20.07 6.17 -8.57
N SER A 137 19.81 5.12 -7.78
CA SER A 137 20.65 3.92 -7.71
C SER A 137 20.31 2.86 -8.78
N GLY A 138 19.31 3.11 -9.63
CA GLY A 138 18.89 2.24 -10.73
C GLY A 138 17.63 1.41 -10.39
N ASP A 139 17.75 0.42 -9.51
CA ASP A 139 16.63 -0.48 -9.16
C ASP A 139 15.81 0.04 -7.97
N ASN A 140 14.73 0.77 -8.27
CA ASN A 140 13.72 1.26 -7.31
C ASN A 140 12.55 0.29 -7.10
N HIS A 141 12.65 -0.93 -7.62
CA HIS A 141 11.56 -1.89 -7.68
C HIS A 141 11.76 -3.02 -6.67
N SER A 142 12.91 -3.69 -6.77
CA SER A 142 13.18 -4.91 -6.03
C SER A 142 13.35 -4.65 -4.53
N PHE A 143 12.95 -5.62 -3.71
CA PHE A 143 13.31 -5.62 -2.30
C PHE A 143 14.84 -5.52 -2.15
N ALA A 144 15.30 -4.52 -1.40
CA ALA A 144 16.69 -4.24 -1.12
C ALA A 144 16.98 -4.60 0.35
N PRO A 145 17.55 -5.79 0.64
CA PRO A 145 17.76 -6.26 2.01
C PRO A 145 18.57 -5.28 2.87
N GLU A 146 19.57 -4.62 2.29
CA GLU A 146 20.41 -3.64 3.00
C GLU A 146 19.63 -2.39 3.41
N ILE A 147 18.71 -1.91 2.55
CA ILE A 147 17.83 -0.79 2.89
C ILE A 147 16.87 -1.21 4.00
N TRP A 148 16.20 -2.36 3.83
CA TRP A 148 15.27 -2.87 4.82
C TRP A 148 15.94 -3.12 6.17
N ALA A 149 17.16 -3.65 6.19
CA ALA A 149 17.92 -3.91 7.42
C ALA A 149 18.08 -2.64 8.28
N THR A 150 18.31 -1.48 7.66
CA THR A 150 18.38 -0.20 8.39
C THR A 150 17.06 0.10 9.11
N VAL A 151 15.92 -0.06 8.43
CA VAL A 151 14.59 0.16 9.00
C VAL A 151 14.26 -0.91 10.06
N ALA A 152 14.48 -2.18 9.74
CA ALA A 152 14.16 -3.32 10.59
C ALA A 152 14.99 -3.36 11.89
N SER A 153 16.18 -2.74 11.91
CA SER A 153 17.00 -2.61 13.11
C SER A 153 16.28 -1.87 14.25
N HIS A 154 15.40 -0.92 13.91
CA HIS A 154 14.58 -0.22 14.91
C HIS A 154 13.54 -1.13 15.59
N PHE A 155 13.24 -2.28 14.98
CA PHE A 155 12.25 -3.23 15.47
C PHE A 155 12.87 -4.38 16.28
N GLU A 156 14.21 -4.46 16.33
CA GLU A 156 14.91 -5.55 17.03
C GLU A 156 14.56 -5.60 18.52
N GLY A 157 14.27 -6.81 19.01
CA GLY A 157 13.86 -7.05 20.39
C GLY A 157 12.46 -6.53 20.75
N LYS A 158 11.69 -6.01 19.79
CA LYS A 158 10.32 -5.54 20.01
C LYS A 158 9.30 -6.54 19.46
N GLU A 159 8.33 -6.91 20.29
CA GLU A 159 7.19 -7.73 19.85
C GLU A 159 6.27 -6.96 18.89
N THR A 160 6.09 -5.66 19.15
CA THR A 160 5.28 -4.75 18.35
C THR A 160 6.04 -3.49 17.97
N ILE A 161 5.69 -2.94 16.81
CA ILE A 161 6.18 -1.68 16.26
C ILE A 161 5.17 -0.59 16.65
N SER A 162 5.52 0.22 17.64
CA SER A 162 4.72 1.40 18.00
C SER A 162 4.78 2.47 16.92
N ILE A 163 3.87 3.44 16.98
CA ILE A 163 3.86 4.58 16.06
C ILE A 163 5.18 5.35 16.13
N GLU A 164 5.72 5.57 17.33
CA GLU A 164 6.99 6.28 17.55
C GLU A 164 8.18 5.49 17.00
N THR A 165 8.15 4.16 17.14
CA THR A 165 9.19 3.30 16.58
C THR A 165 9.19 3.37 15.05
N ALA A 166 8.01 3.26 14.44
CA ALA A 166 7.84 3.40 12.99
C ALA A 166 8.24 4.79 12.47
N ALA A 167 7.83 5.85 13.17
CA ALA A 167 8.18 7.23 12.82
C ALA A 167 9.69 7.48 12.89
N THR A 168 10.35 6.98 13.94
CA THR A 168 11.81 7.06 14.09
C THR A 168 12.53 6.33 12.95
N ALA A 169 12.13 5.08 12.67
CA ALA A 169 12.73 4.28 11.60
C ALA A 169 12.57 4.96 10.22
N ARG A 170 11.39 5.53 9.95
CA ARG A 170 11.12 6.30 8.74
C ARG A 170 12.01 7.54 8.66
N LYS A 171 12.09 8.34 9.72
CA LYS A 171 12.91 9.55 9.78
C LYS A 171 14.38 9.25 9.45
N ASP A 172 14.94 8.23 10.10
CA ASP A 172 16.34 7.86 9.91
C ASP A 172 16.58 7.31 8.49
N ARG A 173 15.63 6.54 7.94
CA ARG A 173 15.68 6.09 6.54
C ARG A 173 15.69 7.26 5.54
N LEU A 174 14.84 8.27 5.75
CA LEU A 174 14.80 9.46 4.89
C LEU A 174 16.11 10.26 4.97
N ALA A 175 16.67 10.44 6.18
CA ALA A 175 17.95 11.10 6.36
C ALA A 175 19.10 10.33 5.67
N ALA A 176 19.09 9.00 5.75
CA ALA A 176 20.05 8.16 5.04
C ALA A 176 19.88 8.25 3.51
N ALA A 177 18.64 8.29 3.02
CA ALA A 177 18.31 8.47 1.59
C ALA A 177 18.93 9.76 1.05
N ALA A 178 18.59 10.89 1.68
CA ALA A 178 19.04 12.22 1.29
C ALA A 178 20.56 12.38 1.35
N LYS A 179 21.22 11.62 2.24
CA LYS A 179 22.69 11.60 2.31
C LYS A 179 23.33 10.79 1.19
N ALA A 180 22.71 9.68 0.77
CA ALA A 180 23.24 8.77 -0.24
C ALA A 180 22.90 9.20 -1.66
N ASN A 181 21.78 9.89 -1.86
CA ASN A 181 21.27 10.32 -3.14
C ASN A 181 21.40 11.86 -3.28
N PRO A 182 22.33 12.38 -4.09
CA PRO A 182 22.50 13.81 -4.30
C PRO A 182 21.33 14.46 -5.07
N GLU A 183 20.48 13.66 -5.70
CA GLU A 183 19.27 14.08 -6.43
C GLU A 183 17.99 13.82 -5.64
N PHE A 184 18.11 13.47 -4.35
CA PHE A 184 16.98 13.12 -3.48
C PHE A 184 15.88 14.17 -3.56
N ASP A 185 14.69 13.72 -3.95
CA ASP A 185 13.48 14.54 -3.94
C ASP A 185 12.31 13.80 -3.29
N LEU A 186 11.62 14.49 -2.38
CA LEU A 186 10.42 13.97 -1.73
C LEU A 186 9.39 15.10 -1.59
N PRO A 187 8.70 15.46 -2.69
CA PRO A 187 7.74 16.55 -2.68
C PRO A 187 6.58 16.27 -1.71
N ALA A 188 5.80 17.30 -1.37
CA ALA A 188 4.77 17.20 -0.33
C ALA A 188 3.76 16.05 -0.54
N ASP A 189 3.36 15.78 -1.78
CA ASP A 189 2.48 14.65 -2.10
C ASP A 189 3.17 13.30 -1.85
N ALA A 190 4.42 13.12 -2.29
CA ALA A 190 5.20 11.91 -2.01
C ALA A 190 5.50 11.72 -0.52
N THR A 191 5.80 12.81 0.21
CA THR A 191 5.94 12.80 1.67
C THR A 191 4.67 12.27 2.34
N ARG A 192 3.50 12.72 1.88
CA ARG A 192 2.20 12.27 2.40
C ARG A 192 1.97 10.77 2.13
N PHE A 193 2.29 10.28 0.94
CA PHE A 193 2.15 8.85 0.61
C PHE A 193 3.13 7.98 1.39
N SER A 194 4.38 8.41 1.55
CA SER A 194 5.36 7.75 2.42
C SER A 194 4.89 7.58 3.87
N LEU A 195 4.18 8.58 4.43
CA LEU A 195 3.54 8.47 5.75
C LEU A 195 2.35 7.50 5.75
N ILE A 196 1.54 7.52 4.69
CA ILE A 196 0.41 6.60 4.51
C ILE A 196 0.89 5.14 4.42
N GLU A 197 1.98 4.85 3.73
CA GLU A 197 2.56 3.50 3.63
C GLU A 197 2.96 2.95 4.99
N THR A 198 3.58 3.79 5.82
CA THR A 198 3.90 3.43 7.21
C THR A 198 2.61 3.17 8.01
N SER A 199 1.60 3.99 7.80
CA SER A 199 0.29 3.85 8.45
C SER A 199 -0.48 2.60 8.01
N LEU A 200 -0.29 2.15 6.76
CA LEU A 200 -0.95 0.97 6.21
C LEU A 200 -0.47 -0.31 6.90
N TYR A 201 0.84 -0.54 7.05
CA TYR A 201 1.29 -1.74 7.77
C TYR A 201 0.95 -1.65 9.27
N LEU A 202 0.98 -0.44 9.87
CA LEU A 202 0.57 -0.22 11.26
C LEU A 202 -0.92 -0.56 11.48
N GLY A 203 -1.78 -0.20 10.53
CA GLY A 203 -3.21 -0.47 10.60
C GLY A 203 -3.59 -1.91 10.26
N VAL A 204 -2.93 -2.52 9.27
CA VAL A 204 -3.23 -3.89 8.82
C VAL A 204 -2.73 -4.93 9.82
N PHE A 205 -1.54 -4.75 10.39
CA PHE A 205 -0.91 -5.72 11.27
C PHE A 205 -0.91 -5.32 12.76
N GLY A 206 -1.67 -4.28 13.10
CA GLY A 206 -1.75 -3.73 14.45
C GLY A 206 -3.17 -3.63 15.00
N GLU A 207 -3.33 -2.75 15.98
CA GLU A 207 -4.52 -2.57 16.80
C GLU A 207 -5.38 -1.40 16.29
N GLY A 208 -5.71 -1.45 14.99
CA GLY A 208 -6.42 -0.38 14.30
C GLY A 208 -5.66 0.94 14.39
N THR A 209 -6.33 2.01 14.85
CA THR A 209 -5.70 3.35 14.92
C THR A 209 -4.72 3.53 16.08
N HIS A 210 -4.51 2.53 16.94
CA HIS A 210 -3.45 2.55 17.96
C HIS A 210 -2.07 2.18 17.39
N GLY A 211 -2.01 1.62 16.16
CA GLY A 211 -0.76 1.14 15.59
C GLY A 211 -0.35 -0.17 16.27
N ASN A 212 0.87 -0.24 16.81
CA ASN A 212 1.40 -1.45 17.47
C ASN A 212 1.40 -2.68 16.56
N ALA A 213 1.87 -2.53 15.32
CA ALA A 213 1.92 -3.67 14.40
C ALA A 213 2.84 -4.76 14.91
N ARG A 214 2.44 -6.02 14.81
CA ARG A 214 3.28 -7.17 15.18
C ARG A 214 4.55 -7.18 14.32
N THR A 215 5.71 -7.13 14.96
CA THR A 215 7.01 -7.03 14.27
C THR A 215 7.23 -8.17 13.29
N GLU A 216 6.91 -9.40 13.71
CA GLU A 216 7.03 -10.60 12.88
C GLU A 216 6.17 -10.51 11.61
N TRP A 217 4.94 -10.01 11.73
CA TRP A 217 4.03 -9.88 10.59
C TRP A 217 4.53 -8.85 9.57
N VAL A 218 5.05 -7.72 10.05
CA VAL A 218 5.65 -6.70 9.19
C VAL A 218 6.90 -7.25 8.50
N ARG A 219 7.76 -7.99 9.21
CA ARG A 219 8.93 -8.64 8.59
C ARG A 219 8.53 -9.65 7.53
N THR A 220 7.58 -10.54 7.80
CA THR A 220 7.06 -11.49 6.80
C THR A 220 6.55 -10.79 5.56
N LEU A 221 5.81 -9.68 5.71
CA LEU A 221 5.36 -8.88 4.57
C LEU A 221 6.54 -8.36 3.72
N PHE A 222 7.50 -7.69 4.34
CA PHE A 222 8.57 -7.03 3.59
C PHE A 222 9.60 -8.02 3.03
N GLU A 223 9.96 -9.06 3.78
CA GLU A 223 11.05 -9.99 3.44
C GLU A 223 10.58 -11.14 2.55
N GLN A 224 9.30 -11.49 2.59
CA GLN A 224 8.76 -12.64 1.88
C GLN A 224 7.62 -12.28 0.93
N GLU A 225 7.10 -11.05 1.01
CA GLU A 225 5.90 -10.62 0.28
C GLU A 225 4.79 -11.66 0.43
N ARG A 226 4.50 -11.99 1.69
CA ARG A 226 3.53 -13.00 2.12
C ARG A 226 2.64 -12.40 3.20
N LEU A 227 1.36 -12.76 3.21
CA LEU A 227 0.48 -12.48 4.33
C LEU A 227 0.78 -13.47 5.46
N PRO A 228 1.02 -13.01 6.70
CA PRO A 228 1.57 -13.83 7.79
C PRO A 228 0.54 -14.74 8.47
N PHE A 229 -0.31 -15.43 7.70
CA PHE A 229 -1.36 -16.32 8.22
C PHE A 229 -0.79 -17.46 9.07
N ASP A 230 0.37 -18.01 8.68
CA ASP A 230 1.06 -19.08 9.43
C ASP A 230 1.60 -18.58 10.78
N GLU A 231 1.92 -17.28 10.87
CA GLU A 231 2.33 -16.56 12.08
C GLU A 231 1.13 -16.05 12.90
N GLY A 232 -0.08 -16.50 12.56
CA GLY A 232 -1.31 -16.20 13.30
C GLY A 232 -1.95 -14.86 12.96
N PHE A 233 -1.57 -14.22 11.85
CA PHE A 233 -2.30 -13.06 11.35
C PHE A 233 -3.75 -13.44 11.05
N ALA A 234 -4.67 -12.67 11.63
CA ALA A 234 -6.06 -12.68 11.24
C ALA A 234 -6.39 -11.29 10.68
N ARG A 235 -7.12 -11.27 9.56
CA ARG A 235 -7.69 -10.04 9.00
C ARG A 235 -8.52 -9.34 10.06
N SER A 236 -8.49 -8.01 10.08
CA SER A 236 -9.37 -7.20 10.92
C SER A 236 -10.84 -7.63 10.71
N ASP A 237 -11.62 -7.72 11.78
CA ASP A 237 -13.05 -8.03 11.73
C ASP A 237 -13.89 -6.84 11.23
N ARG A 238 -13.32 -5.64 11.28
CA ARG A 238 -13.87 -4.39 10.75
C ARG A 238 -13.07 -3.90 9.55
N PRO A 239 -13.73 -3.35 8.51
CA PRO A 239 -13.01 -2.73 7.39
C PRO A 239 -12.07 -1.62 7.87
N ILE A 240 -10.82 -1.65 7.37
CA ILE A 240 -9.82 -0.60 7.62
C ILE A 240 -10.09 0.52 6.63
N THR A 241 -10.63 1.64 7.12
CA THR A 241 -11.12 2.74 6.27
C THR A 241 -10.05 3.77 5.96
N ILE A 242 -10.29 4.64 4.97
CA ILE A 242 -9.40 5.77 4.73
C ILE A 242 -9.27 6.66 5.97
N SER A 243 -10.34 6.81 6.76
CA SER A 243 -10.32 7.60 8.00
C SER A 243 -9.34 7.02 9.01
N ASP A 244 -9.31 5.70 9.17
CA ASP A 244 -8.39 5.02 10.10
C ASP A 244 -6.93 5.25 9.68
N ILE A 245 -6.64 5.12 8.38
CA ILE A 245 -5.31 5.36 7.82
C ILE A 245 -4.90 6.82 7.99
N LEU A 246 -5.79 7.78 7.78
CA LEU A 246 -5.47 9.21 7.95
C LEU A 246 -5.29 9.61 9.42
N VAL A 247 -5.95 8.92 10.36
CA VAL A 247 -5.68 9.09 11.80
C VAL A 247 -4.27 8.59 12.12
N LEU A 248 -3.89 7.40 11.65
CA LEU A 248 -2.53 6.88 11.84
C LEU A 248 -1.49 7.78 11.19
N GLN A 249 -1.73 8.24 9.96
CA GLN A 249 -0.82 9.16 9.24
C GLN A 249 -0.51 10.40 10.07
N LYS A 250 -1.52 11.05 10.65
CA LYS A 250 -1.33 12.21 11.52
C LYS A 250 -0.52 11.90 12.77
N LYS A 251 -0.70 10.70 13.35
CA LYS A 251 0.07 10.27 14.53
C LYS A 251 1.53 9.99 14.18
N VAL A 252 1.79 9.30 13.06
CA VAL A 252 3.15 9.05 12.56
C VAL A 252 3.84 10.37 12.24
N GLU A 253 3.15 11.29 11.56
CA GLU A 253 3.66 12.63 11.25
C GLU A 253 4.00 13.42 12.51
N ALA A 254 3.13 13.41 13.53
CA ALA A 254 3.38 14.09 14.80
C ALA A 254 4.54 13.48 15.61
N ALA A 255 4.89 12.22 15.37
CA ALA A 255 5.98 11.50 16.03
C ALA A 255 7.30 11.52 15.25
N SER A 256 7.32 12.05 14.01
CA SER A 256 8.49 12.09 13.11
C SER A 256 9.43 13.28 13.38
#